data_AF-A0A644YN88-F1
#
_entry.id   AF-A0A644YN88-F1
#
_cell.length_a   1.000
_cell.length_b   1.000
_cell.length_c   1.000
_cell.angle_alpha   90.00
_cell.angle_beta   90.00
_cell.angle_gamma   90.00
#
_symmetry.space_group_name_H-M   'P 1'
#
loop_
_entity.id
_entity.type
_entity.pdbx_description
1 polymer ?
#
loop_
_entity_poly.entity_id
_entity_poly.type
_entity_poly.pdbx_seq_one_letter_code
_entity_poly.pdbx_strand_id
1 'polypeptide(L)'
;MKLLLILLLTATITSSNNVEKEMRSIFNQQEYALIQTSDKDFKKIDISVKSVGYLFDAKIVSIPKSMERYNLIIIYSNDLSIRRIAIYDLESHYGQRIASQKWLAQFVGYNGKRAPKPGKDIDALSGATYSTNSFCEVVYKTTTRLKNLAASSN
;
A
#
# COMPACT_ATOMS: atom_id res chain seq x y z
N MET A 1 -23.06 36.81 1.52
CA MET A 1 -22.41 35.71 2.28
C MET A 1 -21.77 34.73 1.30
N LYS A 2 -20.72 35.20 0.60
CA LYS A 2 -20.20 34.64 -0.66
C LYS A 2 -18.68 34.36 -0.55
N LEU A 3 -18.22 33.97 0.65
CA LEU A 3 -16.79 33.92 0.98
C LEU A 3 -16.31 32.63 1.68
N LEU A 4 -17.09 31.54 1.65
CA LEU A 4 -16.67 30.24 2.19
C LEU A 4 -16.41 29.16 1.12
N LEU A 5 -16.52 29.52 -0.17
CA LEU A 5 -16.34 28.59 -1.29
C LEU A 5 -14.93 28.59 -1.92
N ILE A 6 -14.00 29.42 -1.43
CA ILE A 6 -12.72 29.72 -2.12
C ILE A 6 -11.49 29.01 -1.51
N LEU A 7 -11.65 28.13 -0.50
CA LEU A 7 -10.52 27.36 0.06
C LEU A 7 -10.71 25.83 0.04
N LEU A 8 -11.44 25.29 -0.94
CA LEU A 8 -11.28 23.91 -1.37
C LEU A 8 -10.61 23.87 -2.75
N LEU A 9 -9.52 24.63 -2.88
CA LEU A 9 -8.41 24.26 -3.76
C LEU A 9 -7.58 23.16 -3.06
N THR A 10 -8.22 22.18 -2.41
CA THR A 10 -7.47 21.07 -1.81
C THR A 10 -7.07 20.18 -2.97
N ALA A 11 -5.81 20.30 -3.37
CA ALA A 11 -5.13 19.49 -4.36
C ALA A 11 -5.86 18.18 -4.65
N THR A 12 -6.58 18.14 -5.78
CA THR A 12 -6.83 16.87 -6.46
C THR A 12 -5.46 16.37 -6.88
N ILE A 13 -4.74 15.76 -5.96
CA ILE A 13 -3.65 14.86 -6.32
C ILE A 13 -4.39 13.78 -7.10
N THR A 14 -4.28 13.85 -8.42
CA THR A 14 -4.82 12.86 -9.34
C THR A 14 -4.13 11.55 -8.99
N SER A 15 -4.69 10.83 -8.02
CA SER A 15 -4.23 9.51 -7.66
C SER A 15 -4.52 8.60 -8.85
N SER A 16 -3.63 7.66 -9.17
CA SER A 16 -3.90 6.72 -10.27
C SER A 16 -5.26 6.03 -10.06
N ASN A 17 -5.96 5.66 -11.14
CA ASN A 17 -7.29 5.03 -11.08
C ASN A 17 -7.35 3.83 -10.10
N ASN A 18 -6.23 3.09 -9.98
CA ASN A 18 -6.08 1.99 -9.05
C ASN A 18 -6.09 2.44 -7.58
N VAL A 19 -5.44 3.56 -7.24
CA VAL A 19 -5.51 4.15 -5.89
C VAL A 19 -6.93 4.61 -5.60
N GLU A 20 -7.57 5.32 -6.53
CA GLU A 20 -8.95 5.79 -6.33
C GLU A 20 -9.91 4.62 -6.05
N LYS A 21 -9.79 3.54 -6.83
CA LYS A 21 -10.57 2.31 -6.63
C LYS A 21 -10.41 1.74 -5.22
N GLU A 22 -9.18 1.55 -4.74
CA GLU A 22 -8.94 0.97 -3.42
C GLU A 22 -9.36 1.90 -2.28
N MET A 23 -9.13 3.21 -2.42
CA MET A 23 -9.54 4.23 -1.45
C MET A 23 -11.07 4.26 -1.30
N ARG A 24 -11.81 4.32 -2.42
CA ARG A 24 -13.28 4.29 -2.39
C ARG A 24 -13.83 3.01 -1.78
N SER A 25 -13.18 1.87 -2.02
CA SER A 25 -13.58 0.58 -1.46
C SER A 25 -13.38 0.50 0.05
N ILE A 26 -12.28 1.03 0.59
CA ILE A 26 -11.95 0.91 2.03
C ILE A 26 -12.67 1.95 2.87
N PHE A 27 -12.88 3.14 2.31
CA PHE A 27 -13.42 4.28 3.04
C PHE A 27 -14.88 4.59 2.69
N ASN A 28 -15.61 3.62 2.11
CA ASN A 28 -17.03 3.72 1.78
C ASN A 28 -17.36 4.98 0.97
N GLN A 29 -16.57 5.25 -0.08
CA GLN A 29 -16.73 6.39 -0.99
C GLN A 29 -16.65 7.79 -0.36
N GLN A 30 -16.20 7.91 0.91
CA GLN A 30 -15.95 9.21 1.52
C GLN A 30 -14.85 9.99 0.77
N GLU A 31 -14.98 11.31 0.76
CA GLU A 31 -13.93 12.19 0.26
C GLU A 31 -12.67 12.07 1.13
N TYR A 32 -11.52 12.06 0.47
CA TYR A 32 -10.23 11.94 1.11
C TYR A 32 -9.24 12.93 0.51
N ALA A 33 -8.29 13.36 1.33
CA ALA A 33 -7.10 14.07 0.89
C ALA A 33 -5.89 13.14 1.05
N LEU A 34 -4.97 13.19 0.09
CA LEU A 34 -3.66 12.57 0.19
C LEU A 34 -2.64 13.67 0.43
N ILE A 35 -1.82 13.57 1.46
CA ILE A 35 -0.82 14.59 1.78
C ILE A 35 0.56 13.96 1.66
N GLN A 36 1.39 14.47 0.76
CA GLN A 36 2.74 13.94 0.55
C GLN A 36 3.56 14.00 1.85
N THR A 37 4.22 12.90 2.21
CA THR A 37 5.16 12.89 3.35
C THR A 37 6.57 13.25 2.88
N SER A 38 7.52 13.38 3.82
CA SER A 38 8.94 13.59 3.49
C SER A 38 9.56 12.41 2.72
N ASP A 39 8.98 11.20 2.84
CA ASP A 39 9.26 10.10 1.93
C ASP A 39 8.31 10.18 0.74
N LYS A 40 8.88 10.39 -0.46
CA LYS A 40 8.12 10.64 -1.69
C LYS A 40 7.16 9.52 -2.09
N ASP A 41 7.38 8.27 -1.66
CA ASP A 41 6.49 7.17 -2.04
C ASP A 41 5.31 7.02 -1.05
N PHE A 42 5.35 7.72 0.11
CA PHE A 42 4.29 7.69 1.10
C PHE A 42 3.46 8.98 1.12
N LYS A 43 2.15 8.82 1.22
CA LYS A 43 1.18 9.90 1.43
C LYS A 43 0.38 9.61 2.71
N LYS A 44 0.13 10.62 3.53
CA LYS A 44 -0.84 10.56 4.63
C LYS A 44 -2.25 10.64 4.06
N ILE A 45 -3.18 9.92 4.65
CA ILE A 45 -4.59 9.91 4.26
C ILE A 45 -5.39 10.67 5.31
N ASP A 46 -6.07 11.73 4.89
CA ASP A 46 -7.00 12.48 5.72
C ASP A 46 -8.42 12.33 5.19
N ILE A 47 -9.38 12.05 6.09
CA ILE A 47 -10.82 12.03 5.82
C ILE A 47 -11.47 13.02 6.78
N SER A 48 -12.27 13.95 6.25
CA SER A 48 -12.88 15.01 7.05
C SER A 48 -11.87 15.73 7.95
N VAL A 49 -10.68 16.02 7.41
CA VAL A 49 -9.56 16.71 8.11
C VAL A 49 -8.95 15.88 9.27
N LYS A 50 -9.30 14.59 9.38
CA LYS A 50 -8.71 13.68 10.36
C LYS A 50 -7.78 12.69 9.67
N SER A 51 -6.55 12.57 10.17
CA SER A 51 -5.64 11.48 9.78
C SER A 51 -6.28 10.13 10.04
N VAL A 52 -6.35 9.30 9.01
CA VAL A 52 -6.86 7.92 9.11
C VAL A 52 -5.81 6.87 8.77
N GLY A 53 -4.70 7.26 8.14
CA GLY A 53 -3.58 6.37 7.89
C GLY A 53 -2.62 6.86 6.82
N TYR A 54 -2.00 5.91 6.12
CA TYR A 54 -0.98 6.18 5.11
C TYR A 54 -1.19 5.32 3.87
N LEU A 55 -0.80 5.85 2.72
CA LEU A 55 -0.79 5.21 1.41
C LEU A 55 0.66 5.10 0.94
N PHE A 56 1.05 3.90 0.53
CA PHE A 56 2.22 3.65 -0.30
C PHE A 56 1.75 3.32 -1.72
N ASP A 57 2.22 4.07 -2.71
CA ASP A 57 1.90 3.86 -4.13
C ASP A 57 3.21 3.76 -4.92
N ALA A 58 3.66 2.53 -5.15
CA ALA A 58 4.88 2.25 -5.90
C ALA A 58 4.54 1.78 -7.31
N LYS A 59 5.18 2.42 -8.30
CA LYS A 59 5.15 1.98 -9.68
C LYS A 59 6.37 1.09 -9.97
N ILE A 60 6.15 -0.02 -10.67
CA ILE A 60 7.19 -0.90 -11.20
C ILE A 60 8.11 -1.49 -10.11
N VAL A 61 7.52 -2.23 -9.17
CA VAL A 61 8.26 -3.15 -8.30
C VAL A 61 8.75 -4.32 -9.16
N SER A 62 10.07 -4.51 -9.24
CA SER A 62 10.68 -5.58 -10.04
C SER A 62 11.10 -6.75 -9.16
N ILE A 63 10.89 -7.98 -9.66
CA ILE A 63 11.43 -9.22 -9.11
C ILE A 63 12.42 -9.78 -10.14
N PRO A 64 13.73 -9.43 -10.06
CA PRO A 64 14.70 -9.78 -11.12
C PRO A 64 14.82 -11.28 -11.37
N LYS A 65 14.74 -12.10 -10.31
CA LYS A 65 14.91 -13.56 -10.40
C LYS A 65 13.83 -14.25 -11.22
N SER A 66 12.60 -13.73 -11.21
CA SER A 66 11.48 -14.26 -11.99
C SER A 66 11.15 -13.39 -13.21
N MET A 67 11.90 -12.30 -13.42
CA MET A 67 11.66 -11.30 -14.47
C MET A 67 10.24 -10.71 -14.42
N GLU A 68 9.71 -10.53 -13.21
CA GLU A 68 8.34 -10.03 -13.00
C GLU A 68 8.35 -8.56 -12.62
N ARG A 69 7.29 -7.84 -13.00
CA ARG A 69 7.07 -6.45 -12.60
C ARG A 69 5.62 -6.21 -12.25
N TYR A 70 5.37 -5.31 -11.30
CA TYR A 70 4.01 -4.94 -10.92
C TYR A 70 3.95 -3.56 -10.25
N ASN A 71 2.77 -2.98 -10.23
CA ASN A 71 2.42 -1.81 -9.43
C ASN A 71 1.86 -2.26 -8.08
N LEU A 72 2.27 -1.59 -7.00
CA LEU A 72 1.94 -1.97 -5.64
C LEU A 72 1.30 -0.82 -4.87
N ILE A 73 0.14 -1.10 -4.30
CA ILE A 73 -0.55 -0.22 -3.36
C ILE A 73 -0.58 -0.89 -1.99
N ILE A 74 -0.14 -0.19 -0.95
CA ILE A 74 -0.36 -0.60 0.44
C ILE A 74 -1.02 0.56 1.19
N ILE A 75 -2.12 0.27 1.88
CA ILE A 75 -2.83 1.22 2.73
C ILE A 75 -2.68 0.76 4.17
N TYR A 76 -2.24 1.67 5.05
CA TYR A 76 -1.99 1.44 6.46
C TYR A 76 -2.98 2.25 7.31
N SER A 77 -3.27 1.80 8.54
CA SER A 77 -3.91 2.65 9.56
C SER A 77 -2.91 3.59 10.23
N ASN A 78 -3.43 4.51 11.06
CA ASN A 78 -2.63 5.35 11.96
C ASN A 78 -1.73 4.56 12.94
N ASP A 79 -2.07 3.31 13.27
CA ASP A 79 -1.24 2.42 14.09
C ASP A 79 -0.09 1.76 13.28
N LEU A 80 0.06 2.14 12.01
CA LEU A 80 1.04 1.63 11.07
C LEU A 80 0.86 0.15 10.70
N SER A 81 -0.33 -0.41 10.98
CA SER A 81 -0.72 -1.74 10.55
C SER A 81 -1.34 -1.71 9.15
N ILE A 82 -1.10 -2.75 8.35
CA ILE A 82 -1.65 -2.87 6.99
C ILE A 82 -3.17 -3.06 7.05
N ARG A 83 -3.91 -2.25 6.28
CA ARG A 83 -5.36 -2.40 6.03
C ARG A 83 -5.66 -3.07 4.71
N ARG A 84 -4.86 -2.79 3.68
CA ARG A 84 -5.04 -3.35 2.33
C ARG A 84 -3.72 -3.41 1.60
N ILE A 85 -3.56 -4.47 0.81
CA ILE A 85 -2.57 -4.53 -0.26
C ILE A 85 -3.28 -4.85 -1.57
N ALA A 86 -2.86 -4.20 -2.65
CA ALA A 86 -3.31 -4.50 -4.00
C ALA A 86 -2.11 -4.48 -4.97
N ILE A 87 -2.09 -5.45 -5.88
CA ILE A 87 -1.13 -5.55 -6.96
C ILE A 87 -1.87 -5.29 -8.28
N TYR A 88 -1.30 -4.44 -9.13
CA TYR A 88 -1.80 -4.15 -10.47
C TYR A 88 -0.72 -4.35 -11.51
N ASP A 89 -1.14 -4.54 -12.76
CA ASP A 89 -0.24 -4.61 -13.93
C ASP A 89 0.89 -5.63 -13.72
N LEU A 90 0.55 -6.80 -13.14
CA LEU A 90 1.51 -7.86 -12.88
C LEU A 90 1.89 -8.57 -14.18
N GLU A 91 3.10 -8.28 -14.65
CA GLU A 91 3.76 -8.98 -15.74
C GLU A 91 4.43 -10.24 -15.18
N SER A 92 3.79 -11.40 -15.34
CA SER A 92 4.28 -12.66 -14.77
C SER A 92 3.85 -13.91 -15.53
N HIS A 93 4.81 -14.83 -15.71
CA HIS A 93 4.58 -16.15 -16.29
C HIS A 93 4.21 -17.23 -15.25
N TYR A 94 4.63 -17.08 -13.98
CA TYR A 94 4.52 -18.15 -12.96
C TYR A 94 3.99 -17.68 -11.60
N GLY A 95 4.16 -16.40 -11.26
CA GLY A 95 3.85 -15.80 -9.96
C GLY A 95 2.46 -15.16 -9.84
N GLN A 96 1.55 -15.30 -10.81
CA GLN A 96 0.27 -14.55 -10.86
C GLN A 96 -0.57 -14.62 -9.56
N ARG A 97 -0.42 -15.70 -8.79
CA ARG A 97 -1.15 -15.91 -7.53
C ARG A 97 -0.84 -14.88 -6.44
N ILE A 98 0.32 -14.20 -6.49
CA ILE A 98 0.63 -13.12 -5.53
C ILE A 98 -0.33 -11.94 -5.64
N ALA A 99 -0.97 -11.75 -6.80
CA ALA A 99 -1.95 -10.69 -6.99
C ALA A 99 -3.37 -11.07 -6.51
N SER A 100 -3.57 -12.31 -6.05
CA SER A 100 -4.89 -12.74 -5.60
C SER A 100 -5.29 -12.04 -4.29
N GLN A 101 -6.49 -11.48 -4.26
CA GLN A 101 -7.00 -10.77 -3.07
C GLN A 101 -6.98 -11.64 -1.82
N LYS A 102 -7.31 -12.93 -1.95
CA LYS A 102 -7.30 -13.90 -0.83
C LYS A 102 -5.90 -14.07 -0.24
N TRP A 103 -4.87 -14.15 -1.08
CA TRP A 103 -3.49 -14.30 -0.61
C TRP A 103 -2.98 -12.99 0.00
N LEU A 104 -3.23 -11.86 -0.64
CA LEU A 104 -2.85 -10.53 -0.14
C LEU A 104 -3.53 -10.17 1.19
N ALA A 105 -4.75 -10.66 1.44
CA ALA A 105 -5.47 -10.41 2.69
C ALA A 105 -4.75 -10.98 3.92
N GLN A 106 -3.84 -11.94 3.77
CA GLN A 106 -3.07 -12.52 4.87
C GLN A 106 -2.10 -11.52 5.52
N PHE A 107 -1.78 -10.41 4.83
CA PHE A 107 -0.93 -9.35 5.36
C PHE A 107 -1.71 -8.29 6.18
N VAL A 108 -3.04 -8.35 6.22
CA VAL A 108 -3.84 -7.39 7.00
C VAL A 108 -3.50 -7.49 8.49
N GLY A 109 -3.31 -6.34 9.15
CA GLY A 109 -2.87 -6.24 10.54
C GLY A 109 -1.36 -6.36 10.74
N TYR A 110 -0.58 -6.67 9.71
CA TYR A 110 0.88 -6.71 9.80
C TYR A 110 1.47 -5.31 10.05
N ASN A 111 2.40 -5.20 10.99
CA ASN A 111 2.99 -3.92 11.43
C ASN A 111 4.53 -3.94 11.54
N GLY A 112 5.19 -4.80 10.74
CA GLY A 112 6.64 -4.73 10.55
C GLY A 112 7.48 -5.24 11.72
N LYS A 113 6.97 -6.15 12.57
CA LYS A 113 7.76 -6.74 13.67
C LYS A 113 8.93 -7.61 13.17
N ARG A 114 8.70 -8.40 12.12
CA ARG A 114 9.69 -9.24 11.44
C ARG A 114 9.15 -9.63 10.06
N ALA A 115 10.03 -9.92 9.11
CA ALA A 115 9.62 -10.42 7.80
C ALA A 115 8.64 -11.62 7.91
N PRO A 116 7.49 -11.59 7.21
CA PRO A 116 6.59 -12.72 7.13
C PRO A 116 7.28 -13.90 6.42
N LYS A 117 7.13 -15.10 6.96
CA LYS A 117 7.76 -16.31 6.43
C LYS A 117 6.72 -17.12 5.62
N PRO A 118 6.95 -17.35 4.32
CA PRO A 118 6.12 -18.25 3.53
C PRO A 118 6.06 -19.65 4.14
N GLY A 119 4.89 -20.27 4.13
CA GLY A 119 4.62 -21.58 4.74
C GLY A 119 4.49 -21.56 6.26
N LYS A 120 4.62 -20.40 6.91
CA LYS A 120 4.44 -20.24 8.36
C LYS A 120 3.46 -19.12 8.70
N ASP A 121 3.73 -17.92 8.23
CA ASP A 121 2.92 -16.73 8.50
C ASP A 121 1.99 -16.39 7.33
N ILE A 122 2.44 -16.72 6.11
CA ILE A 122 1.73 -16.51 4.85
C ILE A 122 1.77 -17.81 4.07
N ASP A 123 0.69 -18.15 3.37
CA ASP A 123 0.64 -19.35 2.53
C ASP A 123 1.75 -19.36 1.49
N ALA A 124 2.45 -20.49 1.39
CA ALA A 124 3.38 -20.72 0.30
C ALA A 124 2.60 -20.96 -1.01
N LEU A 125 3.04 -20.33 -2.09
CA LEU A 125 2.45 -20.50 -3.41
C LEU A 125 3.31 -21.46 -4.24
N SER A 126 2.77 -22.64 -4.54
CA SER A 126 3.42 -23.61 -5.43
C SER A 126 3.76 -22.98 -6.78
N GLY A 127 4.99 -23.20 -7.25
CA GLY A 127 5.50 -22.63 -8.51
C GLY A 127 5.88 -21.14 -8.46
N ALA A 128 5.66 -20.45 -7.34
CA ALA A 128 5.89 -19.01 -7.20
C ALA A 128 6.83 -18.65 -6.04
N THR A 129 7.81 -19.52 -5.75
CA THR A 129 8.71 -19.37 -4.59
C THR A 129 9.46 -18.03 -4.61
N TYR A 130 10.04 -17.63 -5.75
CA TYR A 130 10.76 -16.35 -5.84
C TYR A 130 9.84 -15.15 -5.66
N SER A 131 8.67 -15.16 -6.29
CA SER A 131 7.67 -14.09 -6.18
C SER A 131 7.15 -13.95 -4.76
N THR A 132 6.81 -15.07 -4.11
CA THR A 132 6.31 -15.13 -2.73
C THR A 132 7.32 -14.56 -1.74
N ASN A 133 8.58 -15.02 -1.81
CA ASN A 133 9.64 -14.55 -0.92
C ASN A 133 9.96 -13.07 -1.16
N SER A 134 10.09 -12.65 -2.43
CA SER A 134 10.35 -11.27 -2.78
C SER A 134 9.24 -10.35 -2.29
N PHE A 135 7.98 -10.77 -2.38
CA PHE A 135 6.85 -9.97 -1.93
C PHE A 135 6.84 -9.81 -0.40
N CYS A 136 7.09 -10.88 0.35
CA CYS A 136 7.19 -10.80 1.82
C CYS A 136 8.30 -9.83 2.26
N GLU A 137 9.44 -9.86 1.56
CA GLU A 137 10.56 -8.94 1.79
C GLU A 137 10.18 -7.49 1.47
N VAL A 138 9.49 -7.24 0.34
CA VAL A 138 8.99 -5.90 -0.04
C VAL A 138 8.03 -5.38 1.03
N VAL A 139 7.03 -6.17 1.44
CA VAL A 139 6.07 -5.76 2.48
C VAL A 139 6.78 -5.43 3.78
N TYR A 140 7.76 -6.25 4.20
CA TYR A 140 8.53 -5.98 5.40
C TYR A 140 9.32 -4.67 5.31
N LYS A 141 10.11 -4.50 4.24
CA LYS A 141 10.94 -3.31 4.04
C LYS A 141 10.09 -2.04 3.98
N THR A 142 9.00 -2.05 3.22
CA THR A 142 8.09 -0.91 3.10
C THR A 142 7.45 -0.57 4.44
N THR A 143 6.96 -1.57 5.19
CA THR A 143 6.34 -1.33 6.50
C THR A 143 7.36 -0.74 7.50
N THR A 144 8.59 -1.27 7.53
CA THR A 144 9.65 -0.74 8.40
C THR A 144 10.06 0.68 7.99
N ARG A 145 10.08 0.97 6.69
CA ARG A 145 10.36 2.33 6.17
C ARG A 145 9.32 3.35 6.66
N LEU A 146 8.02 2.99 6.61
CA LEU A 146 6.95 3.82 7.16
C LEU A 146 7.12 4.06 8.68
N LYS A 147 7.51 3.04 9.44
CA LYS A 147 7.74 3.18 10.88
C LYS A 147 8.87 4.14 11.20
N ASN A 148 9.98 4.05 10.46
CA ASN A 148 11.10 4.95 10.63
C ASN A 148 10.69 6.39 10.28
N LEU A 149 9.96 6.59 9.17
CA LEU A 149 9.40 7.88 8.78
C LEU A 149 8.52 8.48 9.90
N ALA A 150 7.63 7.68 10.50
CA ALA A 150 6.75 8.12 11.58
C ALA A 150 7.52 8.42 12.89
N ALA A 151 8.56 7.65 13.20
CA ALA A 151 9.39 7.87 14.39
C ALA A 151 10.26 9.14 14.30
N SER A 152 10.74 9.49 13.11
CA SER A 152 11.53 10.71 12.87
C SER A 152 10.70 11.99 12.80
N SER A 153 9.37 11.89 12.82
CA SER A 153 8.45 13.03 12.79
C SER A 153 7.95 13.46 14.18
N ASN A 154 8.36 12.74 15.24
CA ASN A 154 8.12 13.08 16.64
C ASN A 154 9.39 13.68 17.25
#